data_AF-C2CG16-F1
#
_entry.id   AF-C2CG16-F1
#
_cell.length_a   1.000
_cell.length_b   1.000
_cell.length_c   1.000
_cell.angle_alpha   90.00
_cell.angle_beta   90.00
_cell.angle_gamma   90.00
#
_symmetry.space_group_name_H-M   'P 1'
#
loop_
_entity.id
_entity.type
_entity.pdbx_description
1 polymer ?
#
loop_
_entity_poly.entity_id
_entity_poly.type
_entity_poly.pdbx_seq_one_letter_code
_entity_poly.pdbx_strand_id
1 'polypeptide(L)'
;MKRFLEKIEVDKLIEDNFNSVAEFCRELNISRSHFDGMMKREIACGRKTQNKLKNLVESYGIDIEDLLEPLPIIIGDKKVKEIIISDNKNRLIVSINSNSEISDENYRVEYIPFS
;
A
#
# COMPACT_ATOMS: atom_id res chain seq x y z
N MET A 1 -3.66 6.89 -6.63
CA MET A 1 -4.58 5.90 -6.02
C MET A 1 -4.43 5.97 -4.50
N LYS A 2 -5.48 5.69 -3.71
CA LYS A 2 -5.34 5.60 -2.25
C LYS A 2 -4.62 4.29 -1.90
N ARG A 3 -3.78 4.31 -0.86
CA ARG A 3 -3.00 3.17 -0.35
C ARG A 3 -2.92 3.22 1.17
N PHE A 4 -2.58 2.12 1.84
CA PHE A 4 -2.22 2.18 3.25
C PHE A 4 -0.70 2.29 3.40
N LEU A 5 -0.25 2.62 4.62
CA LEU A 5 1.15 2.54 4.98
C LEU A 5 1.52 1.08 5.25
N GLU A 6 2.64 0.64 4.69
CA GLU A 6 3.26 -0.61 5.12
C GLU A 6 3.85 -0.36 6.52
N LYS A 7 3.24 -0.98 7.53
CA LYS A 7 3.53 -0.65 8.92
C LYS A 7 4.98 -0.93 9.31
N ILE A 8 5.50 -2.09 8.93
CA ILE A 8 6.84 -2.54 9.32
C ILE A 8 7.89 -1.64 8.68
N GLU A 9 7.74 -1.34 7.39
CA GLU A 9 8.72 -0.51 6.67
C GLU A 9 8.65 0.96 7.10
N VAL A 10 7.47 1.49 7.44
CA VAL A 10 7.36 2.83 8.01
C VAL A 10 7.94 2.90 9.43
N ASP A 11 7.71 1.89 10.28
CA ASP A 11 8.29 1.85 11.62
C ASP A 11 9.83 1.84 11.54
N LYS A 12 10.42 1.02 10.66
CA LYS A 12 11.87 1.01 10.40
C LYS A 12 12.40 2.33 9.88
N LEU A 13 11.74 2.94 8.89
CA LEU A 13 12.13 4.26 8.36
C LEU A 13 12.24 5.28 9.50
N ILE A 14 11.27 5.28 10.42
CA ILE A 14 11.25 6.20 11.56
C ILE A 14 12.41 5.90 12.52
N GLU A 15 12.61 4.64 12.89
CA GLU A 15 13.68 4.23 13.80
C GLU A 15 15.09 4.55 13.25
N ASP A 16 15.30 4.36 11.95
CA ASP A 16 16.61 4.52 11.32
C ASP A 16 16.97 5.98 11.01
N ASN A 17 15.96 6.84 10.76
CA ASN A 17 16.19 8.17 10.18
C ASN A 17 15.63 9.33 11.01
N PHE A 18 14.86 9.07 12.07
CA PHE A 18 14.19 10.11 12.87
C PHE A 18 14.36 9.82 14.37
N ASN A 19 14.46 10.86 15.19
CA ASN A 19 14.56 10.70 16.65
C ASN A 19 13.25 10.26 17.29
N SER A 20 12.11 10.50 16.62
CA SER A 20 10.79 10.11 17.10
C SER A 20 9.74 10.16 16.00
N VAL A 21 8.62 9.47 16.22
CA VAL A 21 7.41 9.61 15.39
C VAL A 21 6.89 11.05 15.35
N ALA A 22 7.06 11.83 16.43
CA ALA A 22 6.63 13.23 16.47
C ALA A 22 7.45 14.11 15.51
N GLU A 23 8.76 13.87 15.44
CA GLU A 23 9.65 14.50 14.47
C GLU A 23 9.27 14.11 13.04
N PHE A 24 9.07 12.81 12.78
CA PHE A 24 8.61 12.33 11.49
C PHE A 24 7.31 13.03 11.04
N CYS A 25 6.31 13.13 11.93
CA CYS A 25 5.05 13.82 11.64
C CYS A 25 5.27 15.31 11.32
N ARG A 26 6.19 15.97 12.04
CA ARG A 26 6.55 17.37 11.82
C ARG A 26 7.19 17.57 10.44
N GLU A 27 8.18 16.76 10.09
CA GLU A 27 8.87 16.81 8.79
C GLU A 27 7.93 16.46 7.63
N LEU A 28 7.07 15.45 7.80
CA LEU A 28 6.03 15.10 6.83
C LEU A 28 4.87 16.12 6.78
N ASN A 29 4.82 17.06 7.73
CA ASN A 29 3.78 18.07 7.87
C ASN A 29 2.37 17.46 7.93
N ILE A 30 2.16 16.57 8.91
CA ILE A 30 0.86 15.96 9.25
C ILE A 30 0.66 15.94 10.77
N SER A 31 -0.59 15.89 11.22
CA SER A 31 -0.85 15.71 12.66
C SER A 31 -0.55 14.28 13.10
N ARG A 32 -0.19 14.12 14.38
CA ARG A 32 0.02 12.79 14.98
C ARG A 32 -1.21 11.90 14.87
N SER A 33 -2.40 12.46 15.10
CA SER A 33 -3.68 11.74 14.96
C SER A 33 -3.92 11.22 13.54
N HIS A 34 -3.55 11.98 12.51
CA HIS A 34 -3.66 11.55 11.12
C HIS A 34 -2.68 10.41 10.85
N PHE A 35 -1.42 10.56 11.30
CA PHE A 35 -0.42 9.50 11.19
C PHE A 35 -0.88 8.19 11.87
N ASP A 36 -1.34 8.26 13.11
CA ASP A 36 -1.81 7.10 13.85
C ASP A 36 -3.00 6.41 13.15
N GLY A 37 -3.93 7.20 12.60
CA GLY A 37 -5.03 6.67 11.78
C GLY A 37 -4.57 5.95 10.51
N MET A 38 -3.47 6.42 9.88
CA MET A 38 -2.88 5.73 8.74
C MET A 38 -2.19 4.42 9.14
N MET A 39 -1.43 4.43 10.24
CA MET A 39 -0.76 3.23 10.77
C MET A 39 -1.75 2.14 11.23
N LYS A 40 -2.96 2.54 11.64
CA LYS A 40 -4.05 1.62 11.99
C LYS A 40 -4.91 1.19 10.79
N ARG A 41 -4.60 1.68 9.58
CA ARG A 41 -5.42 1.48 8.36
C ARG A 41 -6.86 2.00 8.46
N GLU A 42 -7.11 2.93 9.38
CA GLU A 42 -8.40 3.65 9.49
C GLU A 42 -8.48 4.76 8.44
N ILE A 43 -7.33 5.33 8.07
CA ILE A 43 -7.18 6.38 7.07
C ILE A 43 -6.23 5.89 5.97
N ALA A 44 -6.68 5.96 4.73
CA ALA A 44 -5.79 5.68 3.59
C ALA A 44 -4.94 6.90 3.25
N CYS A 45 -3.68 6.67 2.91
CA CYS A 45 -2.79 7.65 2.29
C CYS A 45 -3.34 8.05 0.94
N GLY A 46 -3.87 9.28 0.86
CA GLY A 46 -4.24 9.90 -0.41
C GLY A 46 -3.02 10.45 -1.15
N ARG A 47 -3.25 10.89 -2.39
CA ARG A 47 -2.20 11.42 -3.28
C ARG A 47 -1.35 12.53 -2.65
N LYS A 48 -1.96 13.45 -1.89
CA LYS A 48 -1.23 14.54 -1.22
C LYS A 48 -0.25 14.01 -0.17
N THR A 49 -0.68 13.06 0.66
CA THR A 49 0.18 12.45 1.68
C THR A 49 1.28 11.61 1.04
N GLN A 50 0.96 10.84 -0.02
CA GLN A 50 1.95 10.10 -0.78
C GLN A 50 3.02 11.02 -1.38
N ASN A 51 2.64 12.15 -1.99
CA ASN A 51 3.62 13.11 -2.52
C ASN A 51 4.52 13.70 -1.42
N LYS A 52 3.95 14.03 -0.25
CA LYS A 52 4.74 14.51 0.89
C LYS A 52 5.73 13.45 1.37
N LEU A 53 5.26 12.20 1.47
CA LEU A 53 6.11 11.08 1.87
C LEU A 53 7.23 10.86 0.86
N LYS A 54 6.91 10.86 -0.44
CA LYS A 54 7.89 10.69 -1.52
C LYS A 54 9.00 11.72 -1.40
N ASN A 55 8.64 12.99 -1.28
CA ASN A 55 9.61 14.07 -1.18
C ASN A 55 10.45 13.98 0.10
N LEU A 56 9.86 13.54 1.22
CA LEU A 56 10.58 13.35 2.47
C LEU A 56 11.59 12.20 2.37
N VAL A 57 11.21 11.08 1.74
CA VAL A 57 12.03 9.87 1.73
C VAL A 57 13.06 9.84 0.60
N GLU A 58 12.88 10.67 -0.43
CA GLU A 58 13.81 10.83 -1.55
C GLU A 58 15.23 11.23 -1.07
N SER A 59 15.36 12.07 -0.05
CA SER A 59 16.67 12.44 0.51
C SER A 59 17.38 11.30 1.22
N TYR A 60 16.66 10.23 1.56
CA TYR A 60 17.20 9.03 2.22
C TYR A 60 17.44 7.88 1.21
N GLY A 61 17.17 8.10 -0.08
CA GLY A 61 17.33 7.07 -1.11
C GLY A 61 16.32 5.93 -1.01
N ILE A 62 15.19 6.16 -0.34
CA ILE A 62 14.14 5.16 -0.10
C ILE A 62 13.07 5.29 -1.18
N ASP A 63 12.65 4.17 -1.76
CA ASP A 63 11.49 4.14 -2.66
C ASP A 63 10.21 4.21 -1.84
N ILE A 64 9.32 5.14 -2.20
CA ILE A 64 8.00 5.25 -1.56
C ILE A 64 7.18 3.97 -1.72
N GLU A 65 7.41 3.20 -2.78
CA GLU A 65 6.67 1.96 -3.03
C GLU A 65 6.87 0.92 -1.93
N ASP A 66 8.02 0.93 -1.25
CA ASP A 66 8.31 0.06 -0.09
C ASP A 66 7.49 0.44 1.15
N LEU A 67 7.05 1.70 1.24
CA LEU A 67 6.32 2.25 2.38
C LEU A 67 4.80 2.18 2.20
N LEU A 68 4.33 1.75 1.04
CA LEU A 68 2.91 1.77 0.69
C LEU A 68 2.41 0.37 0.37
N GLU A 69 1.23 0.04 0.88
CA GLU A 69 0.54 -1.19 0.51
C GLU A 69 -0.77 -0.91 -0.26
N PRO A 70 -1.15 -1.79 -1.18
CA PRO A 70 -2.44 -1.69 -1.88
C PRO A 70 -3.63 -1.66 -0.92
N LEU A 71 -4.74 -1.06 -1.34
CA LEU A 71 -5.99 -1.21 -0.59
C LEU A 71 -6.48 -2.65 -0.70
N PRO A 72 -7.13 -3.19 0.34
CA PRO A 72 -7.67 -4.54 0.27
C PRO A 72 -8.76 -4.61 -0.80
N ILE A 73 -8.76 -5.70 -1.55
CA ILE A 73 -9.88 -6.10 -2.39
C ILE A 73 -10.98 -6.61 -1.45
N ILE A 74 -12.20 -6.13 -1.64
CA ILE A 74 -13.36 -6.51 -0.84
C ILE A 74 -14.19 -7.52 -1.63
N ILE A 75 -14.35 -8.73 -1.09
CA ILE A 75 -15.17 -9.81 -1.69
C ILE A 75 -16.18 -10.26 -0.63
N GLY A 76 -17.42 -9.79 -0.74
CA GLY A 76 -18.42 -9.99 0.30
C GLY A 76 -17.97 -9.36 1.63
N ASP A 77 -17.82 -10.18 2.66
CA ASP A 77 -17.31 -9.80 3.99
C ASP A 77 -15.79 -9.95 4.14
N LYS A 78 -15.10 -10.48 3.12
CA LYS A 78 -13.65 -10.74 3.17
C LYS A 78 -12.85 -9.55 2.64
N LYS A 79 -11.75 -9.25 3.33
CA LYS A 79 -10.71 -8.30 2.90
C LYS A 79 -9.46 -9.09 2.54
N VAL A 80 -9.05 -9.05 1.28
CA VAL A 80 -7.85 -9.77 0.79
C VAL A 80 -6.86 -8.78 0.16
N LYS A 81 -5.56 -9.04 0.32
CA LYS A 81 -4.50 -8.24 -0.32
C LYS A 81 -4.41 -8.52 -1.82
N GLU A 82 -4.64 -9.76 -2.20
CA GLU A 82 -4.44 -10.27 -3.55
C GLU A 82 -5.34 -11.50 -3.77
N ILE A 83 -5.81 -11.67 -5.01
CA ILE A 83 -6.50 -12.86 -5.48
C ILE A 83 -5.51 -13.62 -6.34
N ILE A 84 -5.14 -14.83 -5.91
CA ILE A 84 -4.26 -15.73 -6.68
C ILE A 84 -5.10 -16.92 -7.12
N ILE A 85 -5.13 -17.17 -8.43
CA ILE A 85 -5.70 -18.37 -9.02
C ILE A 85 -4.56 -19.18 -9.61
N SER A 86 -4.43 -20.42 -9.20
CA SER A 86 -3.43 -21.36 -9.71
C SER A 86 -4.10 -22.68 -10.07
N ASP A 87 -3.49 -23.43 -10.98
CA ASP A 87 -3.95 -24.79 -11.29
C ASP A 87 -3.57 -25.78 -10.17
N ASN A 88 -3.94 -27.05 -10.33
CA ASN A 88 -3.63 -28.11 -9.39
C ASN A 88 -2.13 -28.48 -9.31
N LYS A 89 -1.30 -27.92 -10.19
CA LYS A 89 0.16 -28.06 -10.21
C LYS A 89 0.87 -26.80 -9.72
N ASN A 90 0.15 -25.85 -9.13
CA ASN A 90 0.64 -24.55 -8.67
C ASN A 90 1.18 -23.63 -9.79
N ARG A 91 0.81 -23.84 -11.05
CA ARG A 91 1.08 -22.85 -12.09
C ARG A 91 0.13 -21.67 -11.88
N LEU A 92 0.69 -20.47 -11.78
CA LEU A 92 -0.08 -19.23 -11.70
C LEU A 92 -0.91 -19.05 -12.97
N ILE A 93 -2.23 -18.91 -12.81
CA ILE A 93 -3.14 -18.56 -13.91
C ILE A 93 -3.35 -17.04 -13.89
N VAL A 94 -3.67 -16.48 -12.73
CA VAL A 94 -3.79 -15.02 -12.57
C VAL A 94 -3.49 -14.60 -11.13
N SER A 95 -2.82 -13.45 -10.99
CA SER A 95 -2.68 -12.68 -9.76
C SER A 95 -3.31 -11.31 -9.93
N ILE A 96 -4.28 -10.96 -9.09
CA ILE A 96 -4.97 -9.66 -9.10
C ILE A 96 -4.79 -9.01 -7.74
N ASN A 97 -4.18 -7.83 -7.70
CA ASN A 97 -4.16 -6.95 -6.53
C ASN A 97 -4.90 -5.64 -6.85
N SER A 98 -4.96 -4.68 -5.93
CA SER A 98 -5.71 -3.43 -6.18
C SER A 98 -5.07 -2.51 -7.23
N ASN A 99 -3.86 -2.80 -7.69
CA ASN A 99 -3.05 -1.94 -8.54
C ASN A 99 -2.77 -2.56 -9.91
N SER A 100 -2.65 -3.88 -9.98
CA SER A 100 -2.22 -4.59 -11.18
C SER A 100 -2.84 -5.98 -11.28
N GLU A 101 -2.78 -6.50 -12.50
CA GLU A 101 -3.07 -7.88 -12.85
C GLU A 101 -1.85 -8.48 -13.55
N ILE A 102 -1.53 -9.74 -13.22
CA ILE A 102 -0.61 -10.59 -13.96
C ILE A 102 -1.38 -11.84 -14.35
N SER A 103 -1.56 -12.08 -15.64
CA SER A 103 -2.29 -13.22 -16.18
C SER A 103 -1.44 -14.06 -17.11
N ASP A 104 -1.66 -15.38 -17.10
CA ASP A 104 -1.10 -16.32 -18.05
C ASP A 104 -1.67 -16.06 -19.45
N GLU A 105 -0.82 -16.04 -20.47
CA GLU A 105 -1.17 -15.68 -21.85
C GLU A 105 -2.26 -16.54 -22.49
N ASN A 106 -2.48 -17.75 -21.96
CA ASN A 106 -3.51 -18.67 -22.46
C ASN A 106 -4.90 -18.37 -21.90
N TYR A 107 -5.01 -17.42 -20.96
CA TYR A 107 -6.24 -17.05 -20.30
C TYR A 107 -6.50 -15.55 -20.46
N ARG A 108 -7.77 -15.16 -20.39
CA ARG A 108 -8.20 -13.76 -20.42
C ARG A 108 -8.94 -13.44 -19.13
N VAL A 109 -8.57 -12.33 -18.51
CA VAL A 109 -9.30 -11.76 -17.38
C VAL A 109 -10.18 -10.63 -17.89
N GLU A 110 -11.45 -10.63 -17.48
CA GLU A 110 -12.42 -9.61 -17.87
C GLU A 110 -13.06 -9.01 -16.62
N TYR A 111 -12.92 -7.69 -16.44
CA TYR A 111 -13.57 -6.95 -15.36
C TYR A 111 -14.92 -6.43 -15.83
N ILE A 112 -16.01 -6.99 -15.30
CA ILE A 112 -17.36 -6.48 -15.56
C ILE A 112 -17.72 -5.50 -14.45
N PRO A 113 -17.81 -4.18 -14.72
CA PRO A 113 -18.11 -3.20 -13.69
C PRO A 113 -19.56 -3.35 -13.22
N PHE A 114 -19.78 -3.04 -11.94
CA PHE A 114 -21.13 -2.87 -11.41
C PHE A 114 -21.70 -1.53 -11.94
N SER A 115 -22.85 -1.58 -12.61
CA SER A 115 -23.58 -0.42 -13.12
C SER A 115 -24.31 0.35 -12.03
#